data_AF-A0AAW0DYN9-F1
#
_entry.id   AF-A0AAW0DYN9-F1
#
_cell.length_a   1.000
_cell.length_b   1.000
_cell.length_c   1.000
_cell.angle_alpha   90.00
_cell.angle_beta   90.00
_cell.angle_gamma   90.00
#
_symmetry.space_group_name_H-M   'P 1'
#
loop_
_entity.id
_entity.type
_entity.pdbx_description
1 polymer ?
#
loop_
_entity_poly.entity_id
_entity_poly.type
_entity_poly.pdbx_seq_one_letter_code
_entity_poly.pdbx_strand_id
1 'polypeptide(L)'
;MSDALNQLNVSLETHLVDTLRQLHPVLPSHHQAQLTPYLSSQRPDKIPSTSGSQAFLHHSPKLNPRGYTMIALLAGATTSPERQFAPYEPPKEPEQLAQEKKKERKAIAAIINGVFSVVGTAIAAWWGSERAGWRNEWRLLFAFFAAVTVAFTETVLYIIWQSRQHSVQKSPQRYDRLKKRDSPEPIGDTQQEVLEEKTQDGLRQRRAPPSGKYS
;
A
#
# COMPACT_ATOMS: atom_id res chain seq x y z
N MET A 1 11.80 -18.94 -13.04
CA MET A 1 11.20 -18.48 -11.76
C MET A 1 11.58 -19.36 -10.57
N SER A 2 12.17 -20.55 -10.78
CA SER A 2 12.63 -21.46 -9.73
C SER A 2 13.93 -21.04 -9.03
N ASP A 3 14.75 -20.17 -9.63
CA ASP A 3 16.07 -19.85 -9.08
C ASP A 3 16.04 -18.93 -7.86
N ALA A 4 14.97 -18.13 -7.69
CA ALA A 4 14.82 -17.22 -6.56
C ALA A 4 14.59 -17.96 -5.22
N LEU A 5 14.05 -19.18 -5.26
CA LEU A 5 13.82 -19.99 -4.04
C LEU A 5 15.09 -20.72 -3.58
N ASN A 6 16.04 -20.97 -4.49
CA ASN A 6 17.30 -21.65 -4.17
C ASN A 6 18.29 -20.77 -3.39
N GLN A 7 18.00 -19.48 -3.24
CA GLN A 7 18.83 -18.51 -2.50
C GLN A 7 18.19 -18.05 -1.19
N LEU A 8 17.22 -18.80 -0.66
CA LEU A 8 16.59 -18.48 0.62
C LEU A 8 17.53 -18.84 1.77
N ASN A 9 18.26 -17.85 2.28
CA ASN A 9 19.13 -18.01 3.44
C ASN A 9 18.27 -18.01 4.72
N VAL A 10 17.75 -19.18 5.11
CA VAL A 10 16.91 -19.32 6.31
C VAL A 10 17.80 -19.51 7.53
N SER A 11 17.77 -18.55 8.45
CA SER A 11 18.39 -18.70 9.77
C SER A 11 17.44 -19.49 10.67
N LEU A 12 17.82 -20.72 11.03
CA LEU A 12 17.08 -21.55 11.99
C LEU A 12 17.43 -21.13 13.43
N GLU A 13 16.42 -21.10 14.30
CA GLU A 13 16.61 -20.90 15.73
C GLU A 13 17.21 -22.15 16.39
N THR A 14 17.96 -21.99 17.48
CA THR A 14 18.72 -23.08 18.12
C THR A 14 17.83 -24.26 18.55
N HIS A 15 16.67 -23.97 19.13
CA HIS A 15 15.72 -24.99 19.57
C HIS A 15 15.09 -25.76 18.39
N LEU A 16 14.97 -25.13 17.21
CA LEU A 16 14.51 -25.81 16.00
C LEU A 16 15.58 -26.76 15.44
N VAL A 17 16.85 -26.39 15.55
CA VAL A 17 17.97 -27.28 15.19
C VAL A 17 17.97 -28.52 16.07
N ASP A 18 17.73 -28.37 17.38
CA ASP A 18 17.67 -29.50 18.31
C ASP A 18 16.52 -30.47 18.02
N THR A 19 15.33 -29.93 17.71
CA THR A 19 14.17 -30.77 17.32
C THR A 19 14.38 -31.45 15.97
N LEU A 20 14.96 -30.76 14.98
CA LEU A 20 15.31 -31.35 13.68
C LEU A 20 16.38 -32.45 13.81
N ARG A 21 17.33 -32.30 14.74
CA ARG A 21 18.34 -33.33 15.03
C ARG A 21 17.71 -34.62 15.57
N GLN A 22 16.66 -34.52 16.38
CA GLN A 22 15.91 -35.69 16.87
C GLN A 22 15.09 -36.37 15.77
N LEU A 23 14.56 -35.59 14.83
CA LEU A 23 13.76 -36.09 13.71
C LEU A 23 14.60 -36.65 12.55
N HIS A 24 15.88 -36.23 12.45
CA HIS A 24 16.80 -36.64 11.39
C HIS A 24 16.76 -38.15 11.04
N PRO A 25 16.84 -39.10 11.99
CA PRO A 25 16.83 -40.54 11.67
C PRO A 25 15.49 -41.05 11.10
N VAL A 26 14.39 -40.33 11.29
CA VAL A 26 13.04 -40.72 10.82
C VAL A 26 12.77 -40.21 9.40
N LEU A 27 13.52 -39.20 8.93
CA LEU A 27 13.32 -38.64 7.60
C LEU A 27 13.82 -39.58 6.47
N PRO A 28 13.21 -39.55 5.28
CA PRO A 28 13.73 -40.22 4.09
C PRO A 28 15.16 -39.76 3.75
N SER A 29 16.00 -40.69 3.29
CA SER A 29 17.45 -40.48 3.05
C SER A 29 17.79 -39.30 2.14
N HIS A 30 16.93 -38.98 1.16
CA HIS A 30 17.11 -37.83 0.28
C HIS A 30 17.06 -36.49 1.04
N HIS A 31 16.15 -36.35 2.01
CA HIS A 31 16.02 -35.12 2.80
C HIS A 31 17.12 -35.01 3.86
N GLN A 32 17.58 -36.14 4.40
CA GLN A 32 18.74 -36.18 5.30
C GLN A 32 19.99 -35.62 4.61
N ALA A 33 20.25 -36.02 3.36
CA ALA A 33 21.39 -35.51 2.59
C ALA A 33 21.34 -33.99 2.39
N GLN A 34 20.15 -33.41 2.22
CA GLN A 34 19.97 -31.96 2.09
C GLN A 34 20.14 -31.20 3.42
N LEU A 35 19.73 -31.79 4.55
CA LEU A 35 19.79 -31.15 5.87
C LEU A 35 21.15 -31.30 6.57
N THR A 36 21.92 -32.34 6.21
CA THR A 36 23.24 -32.64 6.78
C THR A 36 24.19 -31.43 6.85
N PRO A 37 24.42 -30.64 5.77
CA PRO A 37 25.35 -29.51 5.83
C PRO A 37 24.92 -28.42 6.84
N TYR A 38 23.62 -28.22 7.02
CA TYR A 38 23.06 -27.22 7.94
C TYR A 38 23.11 -27.67 9.40
N LEU A 39 22.98 -28.97 9.66
CA LEU A 39 23.09 -29.55 11.02
C LEU A 39 24.53 -29.77 11.47
N SER A 40 25.48 -29.91 10.54
CA SER A 40 26.92 -30.10 10.83
C SER A 40 27.66 -28.80 11.14
N SER A 41 27.14 -27.66 10.67
CA SER A 41 27.78 -26.36 10.93
C SER A 41 27.46 -25.93 12.37
N GLN A 42 28.20 -26.46 13.33
CA GLN A 42 28.26 -25.95 14.69
C GLN A 42 28.69 -24.47 14.58
N ARG A 43 27.70 -23.58 14.68
CA ARG A 43 27.94 -22.14 14.68
C ARG A 43 28.94 -21.88 15.81
N PRO A 44 30.09 -21.24 15.56
CA PRO A 44 30.93 -20.83 16.66
C PRO A 44 30.10 -19.88 17.51
N ASP A 45 29.74 -20.27 18.73
CA ASP A 45 29.09 -19.42 19.76
C ASP A 45 29.96 -18.22 20.19
N LYS A 46 31.06 -17.98 19.46
CA LYS A 46 31.90 -16.83 19.62
C LYS A 46 31.24 -15.66 18.91
N ILE A 47 30.52 -14.84 19.66
CA ILE A 47 30.63 -13.39 19.48
C ILE A 47 32.06 -13.04 19.90
N PRO A 48 33.01 -12.76 18.98
CA PRO A 48 34.33 -12.31 19.36
C PRO A 48 34.28 -10.79 19.46
N SER A 49 34.11 -10.25 20.65
CA SER A 49 34.36 -8.82 20.85
C SER A 49 34.86 -8.48 22.25
N THR A 50 35.83 -9.25 22.74
CA THR A 50 36.71 -8.79 23.84
C THR A 50 37.52 -7.54 23.48
N SER A 51 37.66 -7.24 22.18
CA SER A 51 38.26 -5.99 21.69
C SER A 51 37.35 -4.77 21.84
N GLY A 52 36.02 -4.95 21.76
CA GLY A 52 35.06 -3.85 21.94
C GLY A 52 34.95 -3.38 23.40
N SER A 53 35.08 -4.31 24.37
CA SER A 53 35.01 -3.97 25.79
C SER A 53 36.20 -3.14 26.28
N GLN A 54 37.38 -3.26 25.65
CA GLN A 54 38.54 -2.43 26.00
C GLN A 54 38.39 -0.98 25.56
N ALA A 55 37.73 -0.70 24.43
CA ALA A 55 37.50 0.67 23.95
C ALA A 55 36.63 1.50 24.91
N PHE A 56 35.69 0.88 25.62
CA PHE A 56 34.86 1.55 26.63
C PHE A 56 35.62 1.94 27.91
N LEU A 57 36.73 1.25 28.22
CA LEU A 57 37.54 1.54 29.41
C LEU A 57 38.39 2.80 29.26
N HIS A 58 38.71 3.20 28.02
CA HIS A 58 39.54 4.38 27.72
C HIS A 58 38.74 5.68 27.56
N HIS A 59 37.41 5.63 27.56
CA HIS A 59 36.58 6.83 27.45
C HIS A 59 36.45 7.54 28.80
N SER A 60 36.57 8.88 28.81
CA SER A 60 36.32 9.73 29.98
C SER A 60 35.18 10.69 29.65
N PRO A 61 34.02 10.63 30.33
CA PRO A 61 33.72 9.85 31.54
C PRO A 61 33.57 8.33 31.27
N LYS A 62 33.70 7.51 32.32
CA LYS A 62 33.55 6.03 32.23
C LYS A 62 32.11 5.68 31.90
N LEU A 63 31.86 5.15 30.71
CA LEU A 63 30.53 4.69 30.30
C LEU A 63 30.21 3.34 30.97
N ASN A 64 29.03 3.22 31.59
CA ASN A 64 28.55 1.95 32.14
C ASN A 64 28.05 1.04 31.00
N PRO A 65 28.70 -0.11 30.73
CA PRO A 65 28.34 -0.97 29.60
C PRO A 65 26.90 -1.49 29.66
N ARG A 66 26.33 -1.66 30.87
CA ARG A 66 24.92 -2.07 31.04
C ARG A 66 23.91 -1.01 30.59
N GLY A 67 24.31 0.26 30.51
CA GLY A 67 23.44 1.32 29.96
C GLY A 67 23.29 1.22 28.44
N TYR A 68 24.31 0.69 27.76
CA TYR A 68 24.36 0.63 26.29
C TYR A 68 23.86 -0.69 25.72
N THR A 69 23.75 -1.76 26.54
CA THR A 69 23.08 -3.00 26.14
C THR A 69 21.61 -2.79 25.79
N MET A 70 20.95 -1.82 26.44
CA MET A 70 19.56 -1.47 26.13
C MET A 70 19.45 -0.78 24.77
N ILE A 71 20.43 0.07 24.40
CA ILE A 71 20.48 0.70 23.08
C ILE A 71 20.76 -0.35 22.00
N ALA A 72 21.63 -1.33 22.26
CA ALA A 72 21.86 -2.43 21.32
C ALA A 72 20.62 -3.32 21.13
N LEU A 73 19.81 -3.51 22.18
CA LEU A 73 18.52 -4.22 22.09
C LEU A 73 17.44 -3.38 21.38
N LEU A 74 17.37 -2.07 21.66
CA LEU A 74 16.39 -1.15 21.06
C LEU A 74 16.73 -0.80 19.60
N ALA A 75 18.02 -0.72 19.28
CA ALA A 75 18.53 -0.57 17.92
C ALA A 75 18.44 -1.86 17.12
N GLY A 76 17.98 -2.96 17.74
CA GLY A 76 17.90 -4.28 17.13
C GLY A 76 19.30 -4.80 16.87
N ALA A 77 19.75 -5.76 17.69
CA ALA A 77 20.90 -6.58 17.35
C ALA A 77 20.70 -7.15 15.93
N THR A 78 21.41 -6.51 15.00
CA THR A 78 21.65 -6.88 13.62
C THR A 78 20.39 -7.17 12.81
N THR A 79 19.87 -6.13 12.19
CA THR A 79 19.60 -6.24 10.75
C THR A 79 20.76 -7.02 10.13
N SER A 80 20.51 -8.26 9.67
CA SER A 80 21.56 -9.07 9.05
C SER A 80 22.24 -8.18 7.99
N PRO A 81 23.57 -8.07 7.96
CA PRO A 81 24.27 -7.19 7.02
C PRO A 81 23.97 -7.55 5.55
N GLU A 82 23.47 -8.75 5.28
CA GLU A 82 23.00 -9.21 3.98
C GLU A 82 21.49 -9.00 3.74
N ARG A 83 20.73 -8.54 4.74
CA ARG A 83 19.30 -8.27 4.59
C ARG A 83 19.14 -6.97 3.82
N GLN A 84 19.00 -7.12 2.50
CA GLN A 84 18.48 -6.06 1.64
C GLN A 84 17.08 -5.70 2.16
N PHE A 85 16.98 -4.57 2.86
CA PHE A 85 15.69 -3.99 3.17
C PHE A 85 14.99 -3.71 1.84
N ALA A 86 13.72 -4.07 1.75
CA ALA A 86 12.90 -3.57 0.66
C ALA A 86 13.06 -2.04 0.60
N PRO A 87 13.12 -1.45 -0.60
CA PRO A 87 13.22 0.00 -0.75
C PRO A 87 12.21 0.68 0.17
N TYR A 88 12.67 1.62 0.99
CA TYR A 88 11.77 2.39 1.85
C TYR A 88 10.78 3.13 0.96
N GLU A 89 9.51 2.77 1.06
CA GLU A 89 8.43 3.54 0.44
C GLU A 89 7.99 4.62 1.43
N PRO A 90 8.26 5.91 1.12
CA PRO A 90 7.84 6.98 1.99
C PRO A 90 6.31 6.97 2.13
N PRO A 91 5.77 7.29 3.32
CA PRO A 91 4.33 7.44 3.52
C PRO A 91 3.77 8.38 2.46
N LYS A 92 2.70 7.94 1.78
CA LYS A 92 2.02 8.78 0.78
C LYS A 92 1.61 10.10 1.43
N GLU A 93 1.87 11.20 0.71
CA GLU A 93 1.46 12.52 1.15
C GLU A 93 -0.05 12.57 1.41
N PRO A 94 -0.50 13.30 2.45
CA PRO A 94 -1.91 13.35 2.84
C PRO A 94 -2.81 13.86 1.71
N GLU A 95 -2.28 14.70 0.82
CA GLU A 95 -2.99 15.21 -0.36
C GLU A 95 -3.31 14.10 -1.37
N GLN A 96 -2.38 13.17 -1.59
CA GLN A 96 -2.57 12.05 -2.52
C GLN A 96 -3.61 11.07 -1.97
N LEU A 97 -3.54 10.79 -0.66
CA LEU A 97 -4.54 9.96 0.03
C LEU A 97 -5.94 10.57 -0.05
N ALA A 98 -6.06 11.90 0.05
CA ALA A 98 -7.35 12.58 -0.09
C ALA A 98 -7.92 12.48 -1.51
N GLN A 99 -7.06 12.53 -2.54
CA GLN A 99 -7.49 12.35 -3.92
C GLN A 99 -7.90 10.91 -4.23
N GLU A 100 -7.17 9.92 -3.72
CA GLU A 100 -7.53 8.49 -3.84
C GLU A 100 -8.93 8.23 -3.23
N LYS A 101 -9.16 8.70 -2.00
CA LYS A 101 -10.47 8.59 -1.32
C LYS A 101 -11.61 9.25 -2.10
N LYS A 102 -11.37 10.38 -2.76
CA LYS A 102 -12.37 11.06 -3.61
C LYS A 102 -12.70 10.24 -4.86
N LYS A 103 -11.70 9.60 -5.49
CA LYS A 103 -11.89 8.75 -6.67
C LYS A 103 -12.66 7.48 -6.30
N GLU A 104 -12.32 6.86 -5.18
CA GLU A 104 -13.01 5.67 -4.65
C GLU A 104 -14.50 5.93 -4.43
N ARG A 105 -14.85 7.03 -3.75
CA ARG A 105 -16.26 7.39 -3.51
C ARG A 105 -17.05 7.59 -4.80
N LYS A 106 -16.44 8.19 -5.82
CA LYS A 106 -17.08 8.38 -7.13
C LYS A 106 -17.29 7.04 -7.85
N ALA A 107 -16.31 6.15 -7.78
CA ALA A 107 -16.43 4.82 -8.38
C ALA A 107 -17.53 4.00 -7.70
N ILE A 108 -17.57 4.01 -6.36
CA ILE A 108 -18.61 3.33 -5.59
C ILE A 108 -20.00 3.89 -5.94
N ALA A 109 -20.15 5.22 -5.97
CA ALA A 109 -21.42 5.85 -6.33
C ALA A 109 -21.86 5.50 -7.76
N ALA A 110 -20.93 5.42 -8.72
CA ALA A 110 -21.23 5.04 -10.09
C ALA A 110 -21.73 3.58 -10.18
N ILE A 111 -21.12 2.66 -9.44
CA ILE A 111 -21.56 1.26 -9.38
C ILE A 111 -22.96 1.18 -8.77
N ILE A 112 -23.21 1.86 -7.66
CA ILE A 112 -24.53 1.87 -7.00
C ILE A 112 -25.61 2.42 -7.94
N ASN A 113 -25.36 3.55 -8.61
CA ASN A 113 -26.31 4.12 -9.57
C ASN A 113 -26.56 3.19 -10.77
N GLY A 114 -25.52 2.50 -11.24
CA GLY A 114 -25.65 1.48 -12.29
C GLY A 114 -26.56 0.33 -11.86
N VAL A 115 -26.31 -0.24 -10.68
CA VAL A 115 -27.12 -1.36 -10.14
C VAL A 115 -28.57 -0.93 -9.92
N PHE A 116 -28.81 0.25 -9.34
CA PHE A 116 -30.17 0.76 -9.14
C PHE A 116 -30.92 0.99 -10.46
N SER A 117 -30.24 1.40 -11.53
CA SER A 117 -30.85 1.55 -12.85
C SER A 117 -31.26 0.19 -13.46
N VAL A 118 -30.41 -0.83 -13.33
CA VAL A 118 -30.72 -2.19 -13.82
C VAL A 118 -31.86 -2.81 -13.02
N VAL A 119 -31.83 -2.70 -11.69
CA VAL A 119 -32.90 -3.21 -10.83
C VAL A 119 -34.21 -2.45 -11.09
N GLY A 120 -34.16 -1.12 -11.22
CA GLY A 120 -35.33 -0.30 -11.51
C GLY A 120 -35.98 -0.63 -12.85
N THR A 121 -35.17 -0.86 -13.90
CA THR A 121 -35.69 -1.29 -15.22
C THR A 121 -36.28 -2.70 -15.19
N ALA A 122 -35.67 -3.62 -14.45
CA ALA A 122 -36.21 -4.98 -14.27
C ALA A 122 -37.54 -4.98 -13.51
N ILE A 123 -37.65 -4.23 -12.42
CA ILE A 123 -38.90 -4.09 -11.65
C ILE A 123 -39.97 -3.42 -12.51
N ALA A 124 -39.65 -2.35 -13.24
CA ALA A 124 -40.59 -1.68 -14.13
C ALA A 124 -41.08 -2.60 -15.26
N ALA A 125 -40.17 -3.38 -15.86
CA ALA A 125 -40.50 -4.36 -16.88
C ALA A 125 -41.37 -5.50 -16.32
N TRP A 126 -41.07 -6.00 -15.13
CA TRP A 126 -41.89 -7.01 -14.44
C TRP A 126 -43.31 -6.51 -14.24
N TRP A 127 -43.45 -5.31 -13.66
CA TRP A 127 -44.74 -4.70 -13.36
C TRP A 127 -45.55 -4.41 -14.64
N GLY A 128 -44.88 -3.99 -15.71
CA GLY A 128 -45.49 -3.86 -17.04
C GLY A 128 -45.95 -5.21 -17.62
N SER A 129 -45.15 -6.27 -17.45
CA SER A 129 -45.47 -7.60 -17.97
C SER A 129 -46.69 -8.23 -17.29
N GLU A 130 -46.90 -7.95 -16.01
CA GLU A 130 -47.99 -8.49 -15.21
C GLU A 130 -49.35 -7.90 -15.63
N ARG A 131 -49.38 -6.62 -16.02
CA ARG A 131 -50.58 -5.99 -16.61
C ARG A 131 -50.83 -6.37 -18.06
N ALA A 132 -49.81 -6.78 -18.80
CA ALA A 132 -49.92 -7.09 -20.23
C ALA A 132 -50.39 -8.53 -20.53
N GLY A 133 -50.52 -9.41 -19.51
CA GLY A 133 -50.98 -10.78 -19.70
C GLY A 133 -50.04 -11.67 -20.53
N TRP A 134 -48.74 -11.37 -20.53
CA TRP A 134 -47.76 -12.07 -21.38
C TRP A 134 -47.55 -13.54 -20.98
N ARG A 135 -47.46 -14.42 -21.98
CA ARG A 135 -47.14 -15.86 -21.79
C ARG A 135 -45.74 -16.02 -21.19
N ASN A 136 -45.55 -17.08 -20.40
CA ASN A 136 -44.29 -17.38 -19.69
C ASN A 136 -43.05 -17.40 -20.60
N GLU A 137 -43.21 -17.71 -21.90
CA GLU A 137 -42.15 -17.69 -22.91
C GLU A 137 -41.47 -16.32 -23.01
N TRP A 138 -42.25 -15.23 -22.96
CA TRP A 138 -41.71 -13.87 -23.05
C TRP A 138 -40.97 -13.43 -21.78
N ARG A 139 -41.35 -13.98 -20.61
CA ARG A 139 -40.62 -13.75 -19.35
C ARG A 139 -39.21 -14.33 -19.41
N LEU A 140 -39.07 -15.53 -19.99
CA LEU A 140 -37.76 -16.17 -20.16
C LEU A 140 -36.87 -15.41 -21.15
N LEU A 141 -37.43 -14.97 -22.29
CA LEU A 141 -36.71 -14.15 -23.26
C LEU A 141 -36.23 -12.83 -22.64
N PHE A 142 -37.06 -12.21 -21.81
CA PHE A 142 -36.68 -10.96 -21.13
C PHE A 142 -35.59 -11.19 -20.08
N ALA A 143 -35.69 -12.25 -19.28
CA ALA A 143 -34.65 -12.62 -18.31
C ALA A 143 -33.31 -12.91 -19.00
N PHE A 144 -33.33 -13.61 -20.13
CA PHE A 144 -32.13 -13.86 -20.93
C PHE A 144 -31.55 -12.58 -21.52
N PHE A 145 -32.39 -11.69 -22.05
CA PHE A 145 -31.95 -10.39 -22.57
C PHE A 145 -31.33 -9.51 -21.48
N ALA A 146 -31.91 -9.49 -20.28
CA ALA A 146 -31.35 -8.81 -19.13
C ALA A 146 -29.98 -9.39 -18.73
N ALA A 147 -29.83 -10.72 -18.69
CA ALA A 147 -28.56 -11.38 -18.40
C ALA A 147 -27.48 -11.04 -19.43
N VAL A 148 -27.81 -11.04 -20.74
CA VAL A 148 -26.90 -10.62 -21.81
C VAL A 148 -26.49 -9.16 -21.64
N THR A 149 -27.44 -8.28 -21.30
CA THR A 149 -27.16 -6.85 -21.06
C THR A 149 -26.19 -6.67 -19.88
N VAL A 150 -26.41 -7.39 -18.78
CA VAL A 150 -25.52 -7.37 -17.61
C VAL A 150 -24.11 -7.85 -17.98
N ALA A 151 -23.99 -8.98 -18.68
CA ALA A 151 -22.70 -9.49 -19.15
C ALA A 151 -21.96 -8.49 -20.06
N PHE A 152 -22.69 -7.82 -20.96
CA PHE A 152 -22.11 -6.76 -21.80
C PHE A 152 -21.64 -5.56 -20.98
N THR A 153 -22.44 -5.09 -20.01
CA THR A 153 -22.04 -3.96 -19.15
C THR A 153 -20.81 -4.29 -18.30
N GLU A 154 -20.72 -5.51 -17.76
CA GLU A 154 -19.56 -5.97 -17.01
C GLU A 154 -18.32 -6.07 -17.90
N THR A 155 -18.47 -6.59 -19.11
CA THR A 155 -17.37 -6.69 -20.09
C THR A 155 -16.83 -5.30 -20.46
N VAL A 156 -17.71 -4.33 -20.76
CA VAL A 156 -17.30 -2.96 -21.07
C VAL A 156 -16.62 -2.30 -19.86
N LEU A 157 -17.15 -2.50 -18.65
CA LEU A 157 -16.55 -1.95 -17.43
C LEU A 157 -15.16 -2.56 -17.17
N TYR A 158 -15.00 -3.86 -17.39
CA TYR A 158 -13.72 -4.55 -17.29
C TYR A 158 -12.71 -3.99 -18.30
N ILE A 159 -13.12 -3.76 -19.55
CA ILE A 159 -12.26 -3.16 -20.58
C ILE A 159 -11.81 -1.74 -20.18
N ILE A 160 -12.73 -0.91 -19.66
CA ILE A 160 -12.39 0.46 -19.22
C ILE A 160 -11.42 0.42 -18.03
N TRP A 161 -11.65 -0.48 -17.08
CA TRP A 161 -10.78 -0.65 -15.92
C TRP A 161 -9.38 -1.13 -16.34
N GLN A 162 -9.31 -2.12 -17.24
CA GLN A 162 -8.05 -2.64 -17.79
C GLN A 162 -7.30 -1.56 -18.58
N SER A 163 -7.98 -0.77 -19.42
CA SER A 163 -7.38 0.35 -20.15
C SER A 163 -6.74 1.37 -19.21
N ARG A 164 -7.41 1.68 -18.09
CA ARG A 164 -6.88 2.61 -17.09
C ARG A 164 -5.65 2.07 -16.37
N GLN A 165 -5.63 0.79 -16.01
CA GLN A 165 -4.47 0.12 -15.39
C GLN A 165 -3.20 0.28 -16.23
N HIS A 166 -3.31 0.13 -17.56
CA HIS A 166 -2.16 0.26 -18.46
C HIS A 166 -1.68 1.71 -18.68
N SER A 167 -2.54 2.71 -18.44
CA SER A 167 -2.18 4.12 -18.65
C SER A 167 -1.42 4.75 -17.47
N VAL A 168 -1.59 4.24 -16.25
CA VAL A 168 -1.03 4.84 -15.02
C VAL A 168 0.48 4.56 -14.84
N GLN A 169 1.05 3.58 -15.57
CA GLN A 169 2.48 3.23 -15.44
C GLN A 169 3.44 4.15 -16.22
N LYS A 170 2.97 5.18 -16.94
CA LYS A 170 3.85 6.08 -17.71
C LYS A 170 3.73 7.55 -17.29
N SER A 171 4.29 7.89 -16.12
CA SER A 171 5.16 9.08 -15.99
C SER A 171 5.72 9.26 -14.57
N PRO A 172 6.85 8.62 -14.22
CA PRO A 172 7.71 9.15 -13.18
C PRO A 172 8.73 10.06 -13.87
N GLN A 173 8.41 11.34 -14.11
CA GLN A 173 9.37 12.42 -14.39
C GLN A 173 8.64 13.62 -14.97
N ARG A 174 8.24 14.57 -14.11
CA ARG A 174 8.21 16.00 -14.47
C ARG A 174 7.84 16.95 -13.33
N TYR A 175 7.86 16.53 -12.07
CA TYR A 175 7.62 17.44 -10.94
C TYR A 175 8.88 17.92 -10.20
N ASP A 176 10.07 17.43 -10.54
CA ASP A 176 11.32 17.91 -9.91
C ASP A 176 11.97 19.15 -10.56
N ARG A 177 11.34 19.78 -11.56
CA ARG A 177 11.98 20.93 -12.27
C ARG A 177 11.44 22.32 -11.95
N LEU A 178 10.49 22.47 -11.02
CA LEU A 178 9.96 23.79 -10.65
C LEU A 178 10.25 24.26 -9.22
N LYS A 179 10.89 23.44 -8.37
CA LYS A 179 11.31 23.83 -7.01
C LYS A 179 12.82 24.11 -6.87
N LYS A 180 13.47 24.61 -7.93
CA LYS A 180 14.88 25.04 -7.90
C LYS A 180 15.10 26.40 -8.57
N ARG A 181 14.19 27.35 -8.34
CA ARG A 181 14.42 28.75 -8.69
C ARG A 181 13.54 29.66 -7.85
N ASP A 182 13.80 29.66 -6.54
CA ASP A 182 13.59 30.80 -5.62
C ASP A 182 14.01 30.34 -4.20
N SER A 183 15.32 30.32 -3.96
CA SER A 183 15.85 30.46 -2.60
C SER A 183 16.22 31.93 -2.43
N PRO A 184 15.39 32.76 -1.77
CA PRO A 184 15.88 33.99 -1.17
C PRO A 184 16.72 33.66 0.07
N GLU A 185 17.82 34.39 0.21
CA GLU A 185 18.83 34.28 1.25
C GLU A 185 18.26 34.40 2.68
N PRO A 186 18.92 33.82 3.70
CA PRO A 186 18.56 34.04 5.09
C PRO A 186 19.17 35.36 5.58
N ILE A 187 18.35 36.38 5.75
CA ILE A 187 18.68 37.55 6.57
C ILE A 187 17.53 37.83 7.52
N GLY A 188 17.86 37.80 8.82
CA GLY A 188 17.27 38.72 9.80
C GLY A 188 16.12 38.17 10.62
N ASP A 189 16.43 37.93 11.89
CA ASP A 189 15.47 37.80 12.99
C ASP A 189 14.42 38.92 12.98
N THR A 190 13.13 38.59 13.01
CA THR A 190 12.09 39.47 13.57
C THR A 190 10.87 38.62 13.99
N GLN A 191 10.79 38.45 15.31
CA GLN A 191 9.62 38.38 16.20
C GLN A 191 8.34 37.63 15.77
N GLN A 192 8.00 36.67 16.62
CA GLN A 192 6.67 36.12 16.84
C GLN A 192 5.65 37.21 17.17
N GLU A 193 4.51 37.25 16.47
CA GLU A 193 3.22 37.49 17.12
C GLU A 193 2.06 36.90 16.29
N VAL A 194 1.04 36.49 17.03
CA VAL A 194 -0.07 35.58 16.72
C VAL A 194 -1.23 36.35 16.05
N LEU A 195 -1.92 35.78 15.06
CA LEU A 195 -3.38 35.50 15.13
C LEU A 195 -3.96 34.80 13.89
N GLU A 196 -5.01 34.04 14.18
CA GLU A 196 -5.93 33.26 13.33
C GLU A 196 -6.46 33.98 12.09
N GLU A 197 -6.66 33.24 10.97
CA GLU A 197 -7.89 33.38 10.14
C GLU A 197 -8.00 32.21 9.14
N LYS A 198 -8.85 31.20 9.39
CA LYS A 198 -10.29 31.08 9.05
C LYS A 198 -10.54 30.39 7.70
N THR A 199 -11.07 29.19 7.85
CA THR A 199 -11.83 28.42 6.88
C THR A 199 -12.97 29.26 6.29
N GLN A 200 -12.96 29.54 4.99
CA GLN A 200 -14.11 30.02 4.21
C GLN A 200 -14.13 29.21 2.91
N ASP A 201 -14.93 28.14 2.83
CA ASP A 201 -16.38 28.13 2.61
C ASP A 201 -16.79 28.92 1.35
N GLY A 202 -16.62 28.23 0.21
CA GLY A 202 -16.94 28.72 -1.12
C GLY A 202 -18.45 28.75 -1.37
N LEU A 203 -19.10 29.81 -0.91
CA LEU A 203 -20.46 30.15 -1.31
C LEU A 203 -20.44 31.03 -2.56
N ARG A 204 -20.90 30.42 -3.66
CA ARG A 204 -21.50 30.99 -4.87
C ARG A 204 -21.72 32.52 -4.83
N GLN A 205 -20.84 33.28 -5.49
CA GLN A 205 -21.19 34.63 -5.94
C GLN A 205 -21.94 34.53 -7.28
N ARG A 206 -23.26 34.76 -7.20
CA ARG A 206 -24.11 35.07 -8.36
C ARG A 206 -23.70 36.46 -8.88
N ARG A 207 -23.35 36.53 -10.17
CA ARG A 207 -23.26 37.79 -10.92
C ARG A 207 -24.63 38.48 -10.94
N ALA A 208 -24.66 39.76 -10.58
CA ALA A 208 -25.75 40.67 -10.97
C ALA A 208 -25.34 41.42 -12.26
N PRO A 209 -26.28 41.70 -13.18
CA PRO A 209 -26.00 42.49 -14.38
C PRO A 209 -25.94 44.00 -14.06
N PRO A 210 -25.16 44.79 -14.82
CA PRO A 210 -25.14 46.24 -14.67
C PRO A 210 -26.45 46.86 -15.19
N SER A 211 -27.22 47.45 -14.30
CA SER A 211 -28.27 48.41 -14.64
C SER A 211 -27.62 49.72 -15.06
N GLY A 212 -27.81 50.11 -16.32
CA GLY A 212 -27.28 51.35 -16.87
C GLY A 212 -27.89 52.61 -16.26
N LYS A 213 -27.33 53.76 -16.67
CA LYS A 213 -28.01 55.04 -16.85
C LYS A 213 -27.10 55.94 -17.69
N TYR A 214 -27.47 56.11 -18.95
CA TYR A 214 -27.08 57.25 -19.76
C TYR A 214 -28.21 58.28 -19.66
N SER A 215 -27.77 59.54 -19.55
CA SER A 215 -28.52 60.80 -19.67
C SER A 215 -29.27 61.29 -18.44
#